data_AF-A0A2N8U369-F1
#
_entry.id   AF-A0A2N8U369-F1
#
_cell.length_a   1.000
_cell.length_b   1.000
_cell.length_c   1.000
_cell.angle_alpha   90.00
_cell.angle_beta   90.00
_cell.angle_gamma   90.00
#
_symmetry.space_group_name_H-M   'P 1'
#
loop_
_entity.id
_entity.type
_entity.pdbx_description
1 polymer ?
#
loop_
_entity_poly.entity_id
_entity_poly.type
_entity_poly.pdbx_seq_one_letter_code
_entity_poly.pdbx_strand_id
1 'polypeptide(L)'
;MENKLRTYRVNYVNDAYWYQPSIWTFSRRSWASYPFRQIEDLVDKLELKYYPGGIIDLNKDPRFSVFNSIQKHLKTGISVNPSTLKDKDNYLVYEVDENIRIILDDKSLKYLAKGLIFCTPLSYFKAIKEKEELTENQVLEFLYSKGFFEISKADK
;
A
#
# COMPACT_ATOMS: atom_id res chain seq x y z
N MET A 1 -2.95 6.86 17.52
CA MET A 1 -3.88 7.66 16.71
C MET A 1 -3.87 7.05 15.31
N GLU A 2 -4.94 6.36 14.90
CA GLU A 2 -5.02 5.69 13.59
C GLU A 2 -5.17 6.75 12.47
N ASN A 3 -4.07 7.08 11.81
CA ASN A 3 -4.11 7.97 10.65
C ASN A 3 -4.51 7.19 9.40
N LYS A 4 -5.80 7.23 9.07
CA LYS A 4 -6.32 6.69 7.80
C LYS A 4 -5.59 7.32 6.62
N LEU A 5 -5.09 6.46 5.74
CA LEU A 5 -4.40 6.87 4.52
C LEU A 5 -5.40 7.40 3.49
N ARG A 6 -4.95 8.38 2.69
CA ARG A 6 -5.77 8.90 1.58
C ARG A 6 -6.06 7.78 0.59
N THR A 7 -7.33 7.62 0.26
CA THR A 7 -7.77 6.62 -0.74
C THR A 7 -7.88 7.25 -2.12
N TYR A 8 -7.34 6.56 -3.12
CA TYR A 8 -7.38 6.86 -4.53
C TYR A 8 -8.19 5.76 -5.21
N ARG A 9 -9.41 6.08 -5.65
CA ARG A 9 -10.26 5.11 -6.32
C ARG A 9 -9.80 4.92 -7.75
N VAL A 10 -9.59 3.67 -8.15
CA VAL A 10 -9.09 3.30 -9.48
C VAL A 10 -9.99 2.19 -10.03
N ASN A 11 -10.41 2.31 -11.28
CA ASN A 11 -11.10 1.23 -11.98
C ASN A 11 -10.20 0.63 -13.05
N TYR A 12 -10.15 -0.70 -13.17
CA TYR A 12 -9.48 -1.35 -14.30
C TYR A 12 -10.52 -1.85 -15.31
N VAL A 13 -10.58 -1.20 -16.47
CA VAL A 13 -11.60 -1.43 -17.51
C VAL A 13 -10.94 -1.27 -18.88
N ASN A 14 -11.24 -2.18 -19.81
CA ASN A 14 -10.69 -2.19 -21.17
C ASN A 14 -9.15 -2.13 -21.19
N ASP A 15 -8.52 -3.01 -20.39
CA ASP A 15 -7.07 -3.14 -20.24
C ASP A 15 -6.34 -1.86 -19.81
N ALA A 16 -7.03 -0.96 -19.12
CA ALA A 16 -6.46 0.28 -18.61
C ALA A 16 -6.99 0.65 -17.22
N TYR A 17 -6.15 1.37 -16.47
CA TYR A 17 -6.44 1.94 -15.17
C TYR A 17 -7.00 3.36 -15.30
N TRP A 18 -8.15 3.59 -14.70
CA TRP A 18 -8.86 4.86 -14.69
C TRP A 18 -8.93 5.39 -13.26
N TYR A 19 -8.24 6.49 -12.99
CA TYR A 19 -8.39 7.18 -11.72
C TYR A 19 -9.76 7.86 -11.65
N GLN A 20 -10.50 7.61 -10.57
CA GLN A 20 -11.79 8.23 -10.30
C GLN A 20 -11.60 9.33 -9.24
N PRO A 21 -11.40 10.60 -9.64
CA PRO A 21 -11.29 11.70 -8.69
C PRO A 21 -12.60 11.88 -7.91
N SER A 22 -12.49 12.40 -6.68
CA SER A 22 -13.68 12.87 -5.98
C SER A 22 -14.28 14.06 -6.72
N ILE A 23 -15.59 14.28 -6.60
CA ILE A 23 -16.30 15.41 -7.22
C ILE A 23 -15.60 16.74 -6.89
N TRP A 24 -15.09 16.88 -5.67
CA TRP A 24 -14.35 18.06 -5.19
C TRP A 24 -12.96 18.26 -5.78
N THR A 25 -12.37 17.21 -6.37
CA THR A 25 -11.01 17.24 -6.96
C THR A 25 -11.00 17.08 -8.47
N PHE A 26 -12.18 16.88 -9.08
CA PHE A 26 -12.36 16.65 -10.52
C PHE A 26 -11.78 17.79 -11.38
N SER A 27 -11.96 19.05 -10.96
CA SER A 27 -11.48 20.23 -11.71
C SER A 27 -9.98 20.50 -11.59
N ARG A 28 -9.25 19.78 -10.71
CA ARG A 28 -7.85 20.10 -10.37
C ARG A 28 -6.82 19.18 -11.00
N ARG A 29 -7.22 18.09 -11.65
CA ARG A 29 -6.30 17.06 -12.17
C ARG A 29 -6.65 16.71 -13.60
N SER A 30 -6.09 17.43 -14.57
CA SER A 30 -6.27 17.15 -16.00
C SER A 30 -5.89 15.71 -16.36
N TRP A 31 -4.87 15.16 -15.71
CA TRP A 31 -4.44 13.77 -15.89
C TRP A 31 -5.47 12.73 -15.42
N ALA A 32 -6.43 13.10 -14.57
CA ALA A 32 -7.48 12.19 -14.08
C ALA A 32 -8.50 11.80 -15.17
N SER A 33 -8.48 12.47 -16.32
CA SER A 33 -9.35 12.20 -17.47
C SER A 33 -8.79 11.19 -18.47
N TYR A 34 -7.56 10.72 -18.26
CA TYR A 34 -6.87 9.80 -19.18
C TYR A 34 -6.66 8.41 -18.55
N PRO A 35 -6.78 7.33 -19.35
CA PRO A 35 -6.43 5.99 -18.92
C PRO A 35 -4.91 5.78 -18.84
N PHE A 36 -4.47 4.95 -17.90
CA PHE A 36 -3.09 4.48 -17.78
C PHE A 36 -3.03 3.00 -18.15
N ARG A 37 -2.08 2.60 -19.01
CA ARG A 37 -1.92 1.18 -19.37
C ARG A 37 -1.24 0.38 -18.27
N GLN A 38 -0.30 1.01 -17.56
CA GLN A 38 0.42 0.43 -16.43
C GLN A 38 0.00 1.15 -15.14
N ILE A 39 -0.06 0.42 -14.03
CA ILE A 39 -0.48 1.03 -12.75
C ILE A 39 0.62 1.95 -12.21
N GLU A 40 1.87 1.65 -12.53
CA GLU A 40 3.06 2.42 -12.22
C GLU A 40 2.95 3.85 -12.77
N ASP A 41 2.49 4.01 -14.03
CA ASP A 41 2.28 5.32 -14.64
C ASP A 41 1.25 6.16 -13.87
N LEU A 42 0.19 5.51 -13.35
CA LEU A 42 -0.81 6.16 -12.51
C LEU A 42 -0.18 6.56 -11.17
N VAL A 43 0.58 5.66 -10.53
CA VAL A 43 1.27 5.91 -9.27
C VAL A 43 2.24 7.10 -9.37
N ASP A 44 2.94 7.26 -10.50
CA ASP A 44 3.82 8.41 -10.74
C ASP A 44 3.06 9.75 -10.85
N LYS A 45 1.78 9.72 -11.25
CA LYS A 45 0.91 10.90 -11.22
C LYS A 45 0.31 11.16 -9.84
N LEU A 46 0.25 10.15 -8.98
CA LEU A 46 -0.13 10.37 -7.59
C LEU A 46 0.98 11.18 -6.92
N GLU A 47 0.59 12.31 -6.34
CA GLU A 47 1.44 13.23 -5.59
C GLU A 47 1.89 12.63 -4.24
N LEU A 48 2.35 11.38 -4.22
CA LEU A 48 2.76 10.62 -3.03
C LEU A 48 3.97 11.22 -2.33
N LYS A 49 4.71 12.10 -3.02
CA LYS A 49 5.78 12.91 -2.42
C LYS A 49 5.25 13.97 -1.45
N TYR A 50 4.03 14.47 -1.69
CA TYR A 50 3.39 15.52 -0.88
C TYR A 50 2.45 14.95 0.19
N TYR A 51 1.93 13.74 -0.04
CA TYR A 51 1.14 12.98 0.92
C TYR A 51 1.82 11.61 1.03
N PRO A 52 2.52 11.28 2.14
CA PRO A 52 3.47 10.18 2.18
C PRO A 52 2.74 8.83 2.15
N GLY A 53 2.20 8.46 0.99
CA GLY A 53 1.45 7.25 0.77
C GLY A 53 -0.07 7.41 0.68
N GLY A 54 -0.71 6.31 0.29
CA GLY A 54 -2.15 6.21 0.16
C GLY A 54 -2.62 4.78 -0.04
N ILE A 55 -3.91 4.62 -0.29
CA ILE A 55 -4.55 3.36 -0.65
C ILE A 55 -5.05 3.51 -2.08
N ILE A 56 -4.66 2.60 -2.97
CA ILE A 56 -5.36 2.36 -4.21
C ILE A 56 -6.57 1.49 -3.87
N ASP A 57 -7.78 1.97 -4.18
CA ASP A 57 -9.02 1.21 -4.09
C ASP A 57 -9.41 0.76 -5.50
N LEU A 58 -8.96 -0.44 -5.86
CA LEU A 58 -9.19 -1.12 -7.13
C LEU A 58 -10.38 -2.07 -7.02
N ASN A 59 -11.00 -2.41 -8.16
CA ASN A 59 -12.12 -3.35 -8.19
C ASN A 59 -11.81 -4.72 -7.52
N LYS A 60 -10.63 -5.30 -7.80
CA LYS A 60 -10.12 -6.56 -7.23
C LYS A 60 -8.67 -6.79 -7.65
N ASP A 61 -7.91 -7.54 -6.86
CA ASP A 61 -6.59 -8.05 -7.25
C ASP A 61 -6.31 -9.44 -6.62
N PRO A 62 -7.09 -10.48 -6.97
CA PRO A 62 -7.03 -11.78 -6.30
C PRO A 62 -5.70 -12.53 -6.49
N ARG A 63 -4.87 -12.09 -7.46
CA ARG A 63 -3.55 -12.66 -7.73
C ARG A 63 -2.40 -11.77 -7.24
N PHE A 64 -2.72 -10.68 -6.52
CA PHE A 64 -1.75 -9.70 -6.02
C PHE A 64 -0.86 -9.09 -7.12
N SER A 65 -1.34 -9.11 -8.36
CA SER A 65 -0.57 -8.68 -9.54
C SER A 65 -0.31 -7.19 -9.53
N VAL A 66 -1.34 -6.40 -9.24
CA VAL A 66 -1.27 -4.95 -9.15
C VAL A 66 -0.55 -4.55 -7.87
N PHE A 67 -0.85 -5.23 -6.76
CA PHE A 67 -0.14 -5.06 -5.50
C PHE A 67 1.38 -5.21 -5.68
N ASN A 68 1.83 -6.33 -6.23
CA ASN A 68 3.25 -6.61 -6.44
C ASN A 68 3.91 -5.61 -7.39
N SER A 69 3.21 -5.20 -8.45
CA SER A 69 3.67 -4.18 -9.38
C SER A 69 3.90 -2.83 -8.67
N ILE A 70 2.94 -2.38 -7.85
CA ILE A 70 3.07 -1.17 -7.05
C ILE A 70 4.25 -1.28 -6.07
N GLN A 71 4.36 -2.38 -5.32
CA GLN A 71 5.44 -2.56 -4.35
C GLN A 71 6.83 -2.61 -5.01
N LYS A 72 6.92 -3.24 -6.19
CA LYS A 72 8.13 -3.24 -7.02
C LYS A 72 8.50 -1.84 -7.48
N HIS A 73 7.53 -1.07 -7.97
CA HIS A 73 7.73 0.31 -8.41
C HIS A 73 8.21 1.22 -7.28
N LEU A 74 7.61 1.07 -6.10
CA LEU A 74 7.99 1.78 -4.87
C LEU A 74 9.27 1.24 -4.21
N LYS A 75 9.83 0.15 -4.74
CA LYS A 75 11.04 -0.52 -4.25
C LYS A 75 10.96 -0.89 -2.76
N THR A 76 9.79 -1.33 -2.30
CA THR A 76 9.58 -1.71 -0.88
C THR A 76 10.11 -3.10 -0.55
N GLY A 77 10.41 -3.93 -1.56
CA GLY A 77 10.82 -5.32 -1.36
C GLY A 77 9.68 -6.27 -0.97
N ILE A 78 8.46 -5.76 -0.87
CA ILE A 78 7.27 -6.56 -0.51
C ILE A 78 6.72 -7.23 -1.77
N SER A 79 6.39 -8.52 -1.67
CA SER A 79 5.67 -9.23 -2.72
C SER A 79 4.92 -10.43 -2.17
N VAL A 80 3.73 -10.70 -2.71
CA VAL A 80 2.90 -11.83 -2.33
C VAL A 80 2.82 -12.81 -3.49
N ASN A 81 3.19 -14.07 -3.26
CA ASN A 81 2.93 -15.17 -4.19
C ASN A 81 1.61 -15.86 -3.81
N PRO A 82 0.53 -15.76 -4.61
CA PRO A 82 -0.75 -16.38 -4.26
C PRO A 82 -0.66 -17.90 -4.10
N SER A 83 0.30 -18.56 -4.77
CA SER A 83 0.44 -20.03 -4.74
C SER A 83 1.05 -20.54 -3.44
N THR A 84 1.66 -19.68 -2.63
CA THR A 84 2.27 -20.05 -1.34
C THR A 84 1.36 -19.74 -0.16
N LEU A 85 0.19 -19.14 -0.41
CA LEU A 85 -0.77 -18.80 0.63
C LEU A 85 -1.51 -20.06 1.10
N LYS A 86 -1.69 -20.15 2.41
CA LYS A 86 -2.53 -21.15 3.07
C LYS A 86 -3.99 -20.68 3.07
N ASP A 87 -4.92 -21.59 3.36
CA ASP A 87 -6.33 -21.25 3.53
C ASP A 87 -6.59 -20.33 4.73
N LYS A 88 -5.73 -20.42 5.76
CA LYS A 88 -5.76 -19.65 6.99
C LYS A 88 -4.40 -19.62 7.66
N ASP A 89 -4.27 -18.80 8.69
CA ASP A 89 -3.08 -18.65 9.52
C ASP A 89 -1.87 -18.18 8.69
N ASN A 90 -2.11 -17.31 7.69
CA ASN A 90 -1.04 -16.63 6.99
C ASN A 90 -0.53 -15.46 7.83
N TYR A 91 0.79 -15.33 7.89
CA TYR A 91 1.48 -14.23 8.57
C TYR A 91 2.79 -13.96 7.85
N LEU A 92 2.77 -13.00 6.93
CA LEU A 92 3.92 -12.65 6.10
C LEU A 92 4.61 -11.42 6.70
N VAL A 93 5.89 -11.56 7.02
CA VAL A 93 6.70 -10.49 7.62
C VAL A 93 7.76 -10.07 6.60
N TYR A 94 7.81 -8.77 6.31
CA TYR A 94 8.78 -8.17 5.40
C TYR A 94 9.63 -7.15 6.16
N GLU A 95 10.94 -7.39 6.21
CA GLU A 95 11.92 -6.43 6.70
C GLU A 95 12.24 -5.45 5.58
N VAL A 96 11.63 -4.25 5.63
CA VAL A 96 11.73 -3.26 4.53
C VAL A 96 12.82 -2.22 4.77
N ASP A 97 13.28 -2.09 6.01
CA ASP A 97 14.43 -1.28 6.43
C ASP A 97 14.88 -1.69 7.84
N GLU A 98 15.98 -1.13 8.32
CA GLU A 98 16.43 -1.29 9.70
C GLU A 98 15.37 -0.82 10.69
N ASN A 99 14.97 -1.75 11.56
CA ASN A 99 13.95 -1.59 12.59
C ASN A 99 12.54 -1.30 12.03
N ILE A 100 12.23 -1.73 10.80
CA ILE A 100 10.89 -1.61 10.21
C ILE A 100 10.44 -2.96 9.62
N ARG A 101 9.33 -3.48 10.13
CA ARG A 101 8.66 -4.68 9.61
C ARG A 101 7.27 -4.33 9.09
N ILE A 102 6.91 -4.80 7.90
CA ILE A 102 5.54 -4.77 7.39
C ILE A 102 4.95 -6.17 7.49
N ILE A 103 3.76 -6.27 8.06
CA ILE A 103 3.09 -7.54 8.34
C ILE A 103 1.80 -7.62 7.53
N LEU A 104 1.59 -8.76 6.87
CA LEU A 104 0.35 -9.11 6.19
C LEU A 104 -0.22 -10.40 6.78
N ASP A 105 -1.32 -10.28 7.51
CA ASP A 105 -2.09 -11.42 8.02
C ASP A 105 -3.21 -11.83 7.02
N ASP A 106 -4.02 -12.83 7.38
CA ASP A 106 -5.18 -13.24 6.58
C ASP A 106 -6.13 -12.07 6.25
N LYS A 107 -6.33 -11.12 7.19
CA LYS A 107 -7.19 -9.96 6.97
C LYS A 107 -6.54 -9.00 5.99
N SER A 108 -5.25 -8.70 6.15
CA SER A 108 -4.46 -7.90 5.22
C SER A 108 -4.57 -8.46 3.81
N LEU A 109 -4.30 -9.77 3.64
CA LEU A 109 -4.36 -10.47 2.36
C LEU A 109 -5.76 -10.40 1.74
N LYS A 110 -6.81 -10.55 2.55
CA LYS A 110 -8.20 -10.39 2.10
C LYS A 110 -8.50 -8.97 1.60
N TYR A 111 -7.96 -7.94 2.24
CA TYR A 111 -8.12 -6.56 1.78
C TYR A 111 -7.36 -6.30 0.47
N LEU A 112 -6.11 -6.75 0.40
CA LEU A 112 -5.30 -6.66 -0.82
C LEU A 112 -5.98 -7.37 -1.99
N ALA A 113 -6.49 -8.59 -1.79
CA ALA A 113 -7.20 -9.36 -2.82
C ALA A 113 -8.49 -8.67 -3.30
N LYS A 114 -9.14 -7.90 -2.42
CA LYS A 114 -10.29 -7.05 -2.76
C LYS A 114 -9.90 -5.75 -3.47
N GLY A 115 -8.61 -5.50 -3.68
CA GLY A 115 -8.11 -4.32 -4.37
C GLY A 115 -7.85 -3.12 -3.46
N LEU A 116 -7.96 -3.25 -2.14
CA LEU A 116 -7.52 -2.22 -1.19
C LEU A 116 -6.00 -2.36 -1.01
N ILE A 117 -5.24 -1.72 -1.88
CA ILE A 117 -3.79 -1.86 -1.98
C ILE A 117 -3.12 -0.64 -1.36
N PHE A 118 -2.26 -0.83 -0.36
CA PHE A 118 -1.43 0.27 0.11
C PHE A 118 -0.37 0.62 -0.94
N CYS A 119 -0.24 1.91 -1.20
CA CYS A 119 0.73 2.52 -2.09
C CYS A 119 1.52 3.54 -1.27
N THR A 120 2.34 3.02 -0.36
CA THR A 120 3.09 3.79 0.64
C THR A 120 4.59 3.62 0.40
N PRO A 121 5.33 4.71 0.06
CA PRO A 121 6.76 4.63 -0.15
C PRO A 121 7.49 4.39 1.17
N LEU A 122 8.74 3.90 1.09
CA LEU A 122 9.55 3.64 2.30
C LEU A 122 9.73 4.87 3.20
N SER A 123 9.77 6.06 2.62
CA SER A 123 9.87 7.34 3.35
C SER A 123 8.70 7.57 4.32
N TYR A 124 7.51 7.01 4.06
CA TYR A 124 6.39 7.06 4.99
C TYR A 124 6.70 6.33 6.29
N PHE A 125 7.17 5.08 6.18
CA PHE A 125 7.48 4.25 7.34
C PHE A 125 8.64 4.83 8.14
N LYS A 126 9.67 5.36 7.46
CA LYS A 126 10.79 6.07 8.11
C LYS A 126 10.33 7.29 8.90
N ALA A 127 9.47 8.13 8.30
CA ALA A 127 8.97 9.32 8.97
C ALA A 127 8.09 9.01 10.20
N ILE A 128 7.46 7.82 10.25
CA ILE A 128 6.78 7.34 11.45
C ILE A 128 7.80 6.81 12.45
N LYS A 129 8.76 5.99 12.01
CA LYS A 129 9.85 5.48 12.86
C LYS A 129 10.58 6.61 13.59
N GLU A 130 10.92 7.71 12.90
CA GLU A 130 11.61 8.88 13.46
C GLU A 130 10.83 9.59 14.57
N LYS A 131 9.50 9.39 14.64
CA LYS A 131 8.65 9.95 15.70
C LYS A 131 8.48 9.01 16.88
N GLU A 132 8.92 7.77 16.75
CA GLU A 132 8.82 6.73 17.75
C GLU A 132 10.18 6.53 18.43
N GLU A 133 10.20 6.56 19.76
CA GLU A 133 11.40 6.17 20.51
C GLU A 133 11.53 4.65 20.45
N LEU A 134 12.60 4.16 19.79
CA LEU A 134 12.95 2.74 19.70
C LEU A 134 14.29 2.51 20.38
N THR A 135 14.39 1.42 21.14
CA THR A 135 15.69 0.92 21.61
C THR A 135 16.43 0.18 20.49
N GLU A 136 17.74 -0.07 20.65
CA GLU A 136 18.57 -0.74 19.64
C GLU A 136 18.06 -2.13 19.26
N ASN A 137 17.35 -2.80 20.17
CA ASN A 137 16.79 -4.15 19.97
C ASN A 137 15.32 -4.16 19.56
N GLN A 138 14.72 -3.01 19.27
CA GLN A 138 13.32 -2.92 18.89
C GLN A 138 13.13 -2.68 17.40
N VAL A 139 12.04 -3.22 16.88
CA VAL A 139 11.52 -2.99 15.54
C VAL A 139 10.13 -2.39 15.63
N LEU A 140 9.81 -1.52 14.68
CA LEU A 140 8.46 -0.99 14.50
C LEU A 140 7.72 -1.86 13.48
N GLU A 141 6.64 -2.48 13.93
CA GLU A 141 5.81 -3.37 13.14
C GLU A 141 4.58 -2.63 12.63
N PHE A 142 4.32 -2.76 11.33
CA PHE A 142 3.17 -2.19 10.64
C PHE A 142 2.29 -3.32 10.11
N LEU A 143 1.23 -3.66 10.83
CA LEU A 143 0.23 -4.61 10.39
C LEU A 143 -0.77 -3.90 9.47
N TYR A 144 -0.88 -4.35 8.22
CA TYR A 144 -1.80 -3.73 7.28
C TYR A 144 -3.26 -4.05 7.64
N SER A 145 -4.04 -3.01 7.92
CA SER A 145 -5.48 -3.09 8.17
C SER A 145 -6.24 -2.32 7.10
N LYS A 146 -7.56 -2.22 7.23
CA LYS A 146 -8.44 -1.66 6.18
C LYS A 146 -8.21 -0.16 5.94
N GLY A 147 -7.21 0.16 5.12
CA GLY A 147 -6.87 1.51 4.71
C GLY A 147 -5.93 2.27 5.67
N PHE A 148 -5.27 1.57 6.59
CA PHE A 148 -4.28 2.11 7.51
C PHE A 148 -3.35 0.99 7.99
N PHE A 149 -2.35 1.35 8.79
CA PHE A 149 -1.47 0.40 9.47
C PHE A 149 -1.68 0.47 10.99
N GLU A 150 -1.87 -0.69 11.60
CA GLU A 150 -1.76 -0.85 13.05
C GLU A 150 -0.26 -0.92 13.39
N ILE A 151 0.18 -0.08 14.32
CA ILE A 151 1.59 0.09 14.65
C ILE A 151 1.85 -0.51 16.02
N SER A 152 2.88 -1.36 16.12
CA SER A 152 3.34 -1.90 17.40
C SER A 152 4.87 -1.96 17.45
N LYS A 153 5.42 -2.13 18.65
CA LYS A 153 6.86 -2.32 18.87
C LYS A 153 7.08 -3.77 19.28
N ALA A 154 8.04 -4.42 18.64
CA ALA A 154 8.45 -5.77 18.97
C ALA A 154 9.97 -5.81 19.17
N ASP A 155 10.45 -6.80 19.90
CA ASP A 155 11.88 -7.07 19.97
C ASP A 155 12.34 -7.75 18.66
N LYS A 156 13.59 -7.50 18.28
CA LYS A 156 14.21 -8.00 17.04
C LYS A 156 14.19 -9.51 16.93
#